data_AF-A0A4P5VRT2-F1
#
_entry.id   AF-A0A4P5VRT2-F1
#
_cell.length_a   1.000
_cell.length_b   1.000
_cell.length_c   1.000
_cell.angle_alpha   90.00
_cell.angle_beta   90.00
_cell.angle_gamma   90.00
#
_symmetry.space_group_name_H-M   'P 1'
#
loop_
_entity.id
_entity.type
_entity.pdbx_description
1 polymer ?
#
loop_
_entity_poly.entity_id
_entity_poly.type
_entity_poly.pdbx_seq_one_letter_code
_entity_poly.pdbx_strand_id
1 'polypeptide(L)'
;MEIDALKRWGMMKAYSSTAKAALAPPAAQRGFTLVELLVAVSLGSVVLASLGGGLLLSELKVSATVQRNLYAKDAANRAIDLMRREASSSRFFASQTAVITGSVLADCTSATPIAYVQRNDAFICYKTVDPSDLPAAYKSIYQGPCVLVRSGPPYKPDGTLDLTAAPIMQVLMDGVAKTGFAATKCPSTKAFEVSYGQLTSAGSSGTTESLTRDANVAINLASGVRYSFSVRAASNPAYDGKDLYARSVAGVTPVGYGSEDEVSYHFRPKMDSAAESIPGSNSRENIFYFQHDLEEYTLRETSGSGSCTYASCYVERGGFSVEMTNVDALIFADREIRPST
;
A
#
# COMPACT_ATOMS: atom_id res chain seq x y z
N MET A 1 -47.86 -18.48 -14.51
CA MET A 1 -46.90 -19.17 -13.63
C MET A 1 -46.83 -18.39 -12.34
N GLU A 2 -47.90 -18.33 -11.55
CA GLU A 2 -48.61 -19.43 -10.85
C GLU A 2 -47.75 -20.12 -9.77
N ILE A 3 -48.17 -19.83 -8.53
CA ILE A 3 -48.24 -20.72 -7.36
C ILE A 3 -46.93 -21.06 -6.66
N ASP A 4 -46.71 -20.43 -5.49
CA ASP A 4 -46.58 -21.20 -4.25
C ASP A 4 -46.90 -20.34 -3.01
N ALA A 5 -48.19 -20.36 -2.68
CA ALA A 5 -48.71 -20.02 -1.37
C ALA A 5 -48.77 -21.31 -0.53
N LEU A 6 -48.82 -21.15 0.80
CA LEU A 6 -49.37 -22.12 1.76
C LEU A 6 -48.52 -23.38 2.06
N LYS A 7 -47.64 -23.29 3.07
CA LYS A 7 -47.49 -24.38 4.07
C LYS A 7 -46.60 -23.99 5.25
N ARG A 8 -47.23 -23.51 6.32
CA ARG A 8 -46.99 -23.92 7.73
C ARG A 8 -47.77 -23.03 8.71
N TRP A 9 -49.07 -22.93 8.45
CA TRP A 9 -50.04 -22.93 9.54
C TRP A 9 -50.24 -24.40 9.93
N GLY A 10 -49.78 -24.77 11.12
CA GLY A 10 -49.82 -26.14 11.59
C GLY A 10 -49.91 -26.17 13.11
N MET A 11 -51.10 -26.52 13.59
CA MET A 11 -51.47 -26.87 14.96
C MET A 11 -51.94 -25.73 15.90
N MET A 12 -53.08 -25.13 15.56
CA MET A 12 -54.13 -24.98 16.58
C MET A 12 -54.82 -26.35 16.76
N LYS A 13 -54.56 -27.01 17.90
CA LYS A 13 -55.48 -28.02 18.43
C LYS A 13 -56.17 -27.41 19.65
N ALA A 14 -57.48 -27.24 19.50
CA ALA A 14 -58.40 -26.99 20.57
C ALA A 14 -58.29 -28.09 21.63
N TYR A 15 -58.12 -27.69 22.88
CA TYR A 15 -58.72 -28.39 24.01
C TYR A 15 -59.64 -27.40 24.71
N SER A 16 -60.92 -27.43 24.30
CA SER A 16 -62.01 -26.93 25.12
C SER A 16 -62.15 -27.89 26.29
N SER A 17 -61.69 -27.47 27.47
CA SER A 17 -61.99 -28.12 28.73
C SER A 17 -62.88 -27.16 29.52
N THR A 18 -64.18 -27.36 29.35
CA THR A 18 -65.22 -26.86 30.24
C THR A 18 -65.04 -27.51 31.62
N ALA A 19 -64.20 -26.93 32.45
CA ALA A 19 -64.25 -27.13 33.90
C ALA A 19 -65.02 -25.97 34.50
N LYS A 20 -66.28 -26.26 34.81
CA LYS A 20 -67.22 -25.46 35.60
C LYS A 20 -66.63 -25.27 37.00
N ALA A 21 -65.70 -24.32 37.15
CA ALA A 21 -65.24 -23.85 38.45
C ALA A 21 -66.32 -22.95 39.03
N ALA A 22 -66.90 -23.38 40.14
CA ALA A 22 -67.87 -22.67 40.92
C ALA A 22 -67.45 -21.21 41.12
N LEU A 23 -68.37 -20.28 40.88
CA LEU A 23 -68.30 -18.89 41.31
C LEU A 23 -68.20 -18.88 42.85
N ALA A 24 -66.98 -18.99 43.36
CA ALA A 24 -66.66 -18.43 44.66
C ALA A 24 -66.88 -16.90 44.56
N PRO A 25 -67.52 -16.28 45.55
CA PRO A 25 -67.64 -14.82 45.58
C PRO A 25 -66.24 -14.22 45.42
N PRO A 26 -66.07 -13.13 44.64
CA PRO A 26 -64.78 -12.48 44.51
C PRO A 26 -64.28 -12.17 45.91
N ALA A 27 -63.20 -12.84 46.32
CA ALA A 27 -62.55 -12.55 47.58
C ALA A 27 -62.34 -11.04 47.60
N ALA A 28 -62.88 -10.37 48.62
CA ALA A 28 -62.91 -8.92 48.73
C ALA A 28 -61.54 -8.38 48.32
N GLN A 29 -61.48 -7.72 47.15
CA GLN A 29 -60.26 -7.11 46.66
C GLN A 29 -59.89 -6.06 47.70
N ARG A 30 -58.91 -6.40 48.54
CA ARG A 30 -58.29 -5.44 49.45
C ARG A 30 -57.64 -4.42 48.55
N GLY A 31 -58.30 -3.27 48.39
CA GLY A 31 -57.75 -2.14 47.68
C GLY A 31 -56.40 -1.80 48.29
N PHE A 32 -55.41 -1.55 47.43
CA PHE A 32 -54.10 -1.11 47.87
C PHE A 32 -54.25 0.11 48.77
N THR A 33 -53.65 0.03 49.95
CA THR A 33 -53.57 1.18 50.83
C THR A 33 -52.67 2.23 50.18
N LEU A 34 -52.95 3.52 50.42
CA LEU A 34 -52.17 4.63 49.84
C LEU A 34 -50.66 4.50 50.17
N VAL A 35 -50.34 3.91 51.32
CA VAL A 35 -48.97 3.61 51.75
C VAL A 35 -48.31 2.56 50.86
N GLU A 36 -49.00 1.47 50.51
CA GLU A 36 -48.44 0.45 49.60
C GLU A 36 -48.20 1.01 48.19
N LEU A 37 -49.07 1.91 47.70
CA LEU A 37 -48.86 2.59 46.43
C LEU A 37 -47.61 3.48 46.47
N LEU A 38 -47.43 4.23 47.55
CA LEU A 38 -46.25 5.09 47.74
C LEU A 38 -44.96 4.26 47.81
N VAL A 39 -45.00 3.13 48.52
CA VAL A 39 -43.87 2.20 48.61
C VAL A 39 -43.56 1.57 47.25
N ALA A 40 -44.57 1.12 46.49
CA ALA A 40 -44.40 0.57 45.15
C ALA A 40 -43.80 1.58 44.17
N VAL A 41 -44.23 2.84 44.22
CA VAL A 41 -43.67 3.92 43.40
C VAL A 41 -42.23 4.23 43.80
N SER A 42 -41.94 4.28 45.11
CA SER A 42 -40.57 4.54 45.59
C SER A 42 -39.59 3.43 45.17
N LEU A 43 -39.97 2.15 45.36
CA LEU A 43 -39.19 1.00 44.90
C LEU A 43 -39.07 0.96 43.38
N GLY A 44 -40.15 1.19 42.65
CA GLY A 44 -40.13 1.24 41.18
C GLY A 44 -39.19 2.32 40.67
N SER A 45 -39.19 3.51 41.28
CA SER A 45 -38.30 4.61 40.90
C SER A 45 -36.82 4.30 41.15
N VAL A 46 -36.49 3.63 42.26
CA VAL A 46 -35.11 3.21 42.57
C VAL A 46 -34.63 2.14 41.60
N VAL A 47 -35.49 1.17 41.27
CA VAL A 47 -35.16 0.09 40.32
C VAL A 47 -34.97 0.67 38.90
N LEU A 48 -35.85 1.57 38.46
CA LEU A 48 -35.73 2.24 37.17
C LEU A 48 -34.50 3.15 37.11
N ALA A 49 -34.19 3.89 38.17
CA ALA A 49 -33.00 4.74 38.21
C ALA A 49 -31.70 3.93 38.21
N SER A 50 -31.64 2.81 38.97
CA SER A 50 -30.45 1.97 39.05
C SER A 50 -30.20 1.16 37.77
N LEU A 51 -31.24 0.51 37.22
CA LEU A 51 -31.11 -0.25 35.97
C LEU A 51 -31.02 0.66 34.75
N GLY A 52 -31.87 1.68 34.67
CA GLY A 52 -31.91 2.61 33.54
C GLY A 52 -30.65 3.48 33.47
N GLY A 53 -30.17 4.01 34.60
CA GLY A 53 -28.95 4.81 34.64
C GLY A 53 -27.69 4.02 34.25
N GLY A 54 -27.57 2.78 34.73
CA GLY A 54 -26.45 1.90 34.38
C GLY A 54 -26.41 1.54 32.89
N LEU A 55 -27.57 1.20 32.31
CA LEU A 55 -27.68 0.86 30.90
C LEU A 55 -27.36 2.05 30.00
N LEU A 56 -27.89 3.24 30.28
CA LEU A 56 -27.62 4.45 29.49
C LEU A 56 -26.14 4.85 29.52
N LEU A 57 -25.50 4.79 30.70
CA LEU A 57 -24.06 5.05 30.81
C LEU A 57 -23.23 4.00 30.07
N SER A 58 -23.67 2.74 30.08
CA SER A 58 -23.00 1.68 29.34
C SER A 58 -23.13 1.87 27.83
N GLU A 59 -24.31 2.26 27.33
CA GLU A 59 -24.53 2.57 25.92
C GLU A 59 -23.69 3.76 25.47
N LEU A 60 -23.57 4.81 26.30
CA LEU A 60 -22.72 5.96 25.99
C LEU A 60 -21.25 5.57 25.86
N LYS A 61 -20.74 4.71 26.75
CA LYS A 61 -19.36 4.19 26.67
C LYS A 61 -19.14 3.32 25.43
N VAL A 62 -20.10 2.46 25.12
CA VAL A 62 -20.05 1.60 23.92
C VAL A 62 -20.07 2.48 22.66
N SER A 63 -20.96 3.45 22.58
CA SER A 63 -21.08 4.39 21.45
C SER A 63 -19.78 5.18 21.24
N ALA A 64 -19.21 5.75 22.30
CA ALA A 64 -17.93 6.47 22.22
C ALA A 64 -16.77 5.56 21.76
N THR A 65 -16.75 4.31 22.20
CA THR A 65 -15.74 3.33 21.79
C THR A 65 -15.88 2.95 20.32
N VAL A 66 -17.12 2.70 19.87
CA VAL A 66 -17.42 2.40 18.46
C VAL A 66 -17.04 3.58 17.58
N GLN A 67 -17.39 4.80 17.97
CA GLN A 67 -17.06 6.01 17.21
C GLN A 67 -15.54 6.20 17.10
N ARG A 68 -14.78 6.01 18.18
CA ARG A 68 -13.30 6.05 18.14
C ARG A 68 -12.71 4.98 17.21
N ASN A 69 -13.26 3.77 17.24
CA ASN A 69 -12.81 2.68 16.36
C ASN A 69 -13.11 2.99 14.88
N LEU A 70 -14.25 3.62 14.57
CA LEU A 70 -14.57 4.05 13.22
C LEU A 70 -13.62 5.13 12.72
N TYR A 71 -13.31 6.14 13.54
CA TYR A 71 -12.32 7.16 13.18
C TYR A 71 -10.92 6.59 12.99
N ALA A 72 -10.50 5.66 13.86
CA ALA A 72 -9.20 5.00 13.73
C ALA A 72 -9.12 4.16 12.45
N LYS A 73 -10.20 3.44 12.10
CA LYS A 73 -10.29 2.66 10.86
C LYS A 73 -10.23 3.55 9.62
N ASP A 74 -10.95 4.67 9.64
CA ASP A 74 -10.97 5.65 8.54
C ASP A 74 -9.59 6.31 8.37
N ALA A 75 -8.93 6.72 9.45
CA ALA A 75 -7.56 7.22 9.42
C ALA A 75 -6.56 6.18 8.89
N ALA A 76 -6.67 4.93 9.33
CA ALA A 76 -5.83 3.84 8.84
C ALA A 76 -6.02 3.61 7.34
N ASN A 77 -7.27 3.57 6.86
CA ASN A 77 -7.55 3.41 5.43
C ASN A 77 -6.96 4.57 4.60
N ARG A 78 -7.12 5.82 5.05
CA ARG A 78 -6.49 6.98 4.39
C ARG A 78 -4.97 6.87 4.34
N ALA A 79 -4.33 6.44 5.43
CA ALA A 79 -2.89 6.24 5.48
C ALA A 79 -2.43 5.12 4.52
N ILE A 80 -3.17 4.01 4.47
CA ILE A 80 -2.91 2.89 3.55
C ILE A 80 -3.04 3.34 2.08
N ASP A 81 -4.09 4.08 1.74
CA ASP A 81 -4.31 4.56 0.38
C ASP A 81 -3.28 5.61 -0.03
N LEU A 82 -2.78 6.41 0.92
CA LEU A 82 -1.63 7.28 0.70
C LEU A 82 -0.35 6.48 0.41
N MET A 83 -0.03 5.51 1.27
CA MET A 83 1.14 4.62 1.10
C MET A 83 1.09 3.85 -0.22
N ARG A 84 -0.08 3.39 -0.65
CA ARG A 84 -0.27 2.73 -1.95
C ARG A 84 -0.04 3.66 -3.13
N ARG A 85 -0.56 4.89 -3.07
CA ARG A 85 -0.31 5.89 -4.11
C ARG A 85 1.16 6.25 -4.20
N GLU A 86 1.81 6.43 -3.06
CA GLU A 86 3.23 6.77 -3.02
C GLU A 86 4.11 5.62 -3.47
N ALA A 87 3.79 4.39 -3.07
CA ALA A 87 4.36 3.18 -3.62
C ALA A 87 4.19 3.11 -5.13
N SER A 88 2.99 3.40 -5.65
CA SER A 88 2.77 3.41 -7.10
C SER A 88 3.53 4.53 -7.81
N SER A 89 4.01 5.56 -7.11
CA SER A 89 4.90 6.58 -7.68
C SER A 89 6.38 6.34 -7.37
N SER A 90 6.70 5.38 -6.50
CA SER A 90 8.07 5.08 -6.09
C SER A 90 8.72 4.12 -7.08
N ARG A 91 10.06 4.19 -7.15
CA ARG A 91 10.84 3.23 -7.94
C ARG A 91 11.24 2.01 -7.14
N PHE A 92 11.62 2.23 -5.89
CA PHE A 92 12.13 1.21 -5.00
C PHE A 92 11.76 1.49 -3.55
N PHE A 93 11.87 0.45 -2.75
CA PHE A 93 11.88 0.50 -1.31
C PHE A 93 13.28 0.17 -0.81
N ALA A 94 13.82 1.02 0.07
CA ALA A 94 15.04 0.73 0.80
C ALA A 94 14.70 0.23 2.20
N SER A 95 15.48 -0.73 2.72
CA SER A 95 15.47 -1.03 4.14
C SER A 95 16.82 -0.67 4.74
N GLN A 96 16.78 0.35 5.59
CA GLN A 96 17.77 0.66 6.61
C GLN A 96 19.14 1.13 6.10
N THR A 97 19.56 2.23 6.74
CA THR A 97 20.92 2.73 7.00
C THR A 97 21.50 3.84 6.14
N ALA A 98 20.94 4.17 4.98
CA ALA A 98 21.29 5.42 4.32
C ALA A 98 20.65 6.57 5.12
N VAL A 99 21.48 7.27 5.89
CA VAL A 99 21.18 8.62 6.37
C VAL A 99 21.03 9.49 5.12
N ILE A 100 19.83 9.49 4.57
CA ILE A 100 19.51 10.30 3.40
C ILE A 100 19.47 11.74 3.87
N THR A 101 20.46 12.50 3.44
CA THR A 101 20.56 13.93 3.69
C THR A 101 19.44 14.62 2.92
N GLY A 102 18.41 15.12 3.63
CA GLY A 102 17.26 15.80 3.01
C GLY A 102 15.91 15.55 3.69
N SER A 103 15.77 14.53 4.54
CA SER A 103 14.55 14.34 5.35
C SER A 103 14.50 15.32 6.53
N VAL A 104 13.35 15.94 6.77
CA VAL A 104 13.11 16.79 7.97
C VAL A 104 13.08 15.96 9.25
N LEU A 105 12.73 14.69 9.16
CA LEU A 105 13.00 13.74 10.24
C LEU A 105 14.48 13.40 10.21
N ALA A 106 15.23 13.89 11.20
CA ALA A 106 16.67 13.64 11.35
C ALA A 106 17.05 12.14 11.45
N ASP A 107 16.07 11.25 11.57
CA ASP A 107 16.27 9.83 11.84
C ASP A 107 15.21 8.93 11.18
N CYS A 108 15.29 8.77 9.85
CA CYS A 108 14.76 7.57 9.18
C CYS A 108 15.76 6.40 9.35
N THR A 109 16.28 6.25 10.57
CA THR A 109 17.34 5.30 10.92
C THR A 109 16.72 4.04 11.52
N SER A 110 16.90 2.93 10.79
CA SER A 110 16.55 1.55 11.13
C SER A 110 15.04 1.23 11.32
N ALA A 111 14.63 0.07 10.82
CA ALA A 111 13.28 -0.53 10.90
C ALA A 111 12.10 0.17 10.18
N THR A 112 12.30 1.29 9.49
CA THR A 112 11.22 1.93 8.69
C THR A 112 11.44 1.74 7.18
N PRO A 113 10.43 1.28 6.41
CA PRO A 113 10.50 1.30 4.96
C PRO A 113 10.61 2.73 4.45
N ILE A 114 11.56 2.95 3.57
CA ILE A 114 11.72 4.22 2.87
C ILE A 114 11.26 3.98 1.43
N ALA A 115 10.23 4.71 1.00
CA ALA A 115 9.81 4.75 -0.39
C ALA A 115 10.65 5.80 -1.12
N TYR A 116 11.36 5.39 -2.17
CA TYR A 116 12.21 6.26 -2.96
C TYR A 116 11.48 6.77 -4.21
N VAL A 117 11.38 8.10 -4.35
CA VAL A 117 10.79 8.78 -5.51
C VAL A 117 11.91 9.51 -6.26
N GLN A 118 12.36 8.95 -7.38
CA GLN A 118 13.54 9.44 -8.10
C GLN A 118 13.36 10.81 -8.76
N ARG A 119 12.14 11.27 -9.02
CA ARG A 119 11.94 12.61 -9.59
C ARG A 119 12.42 13.63 -8.52
N ASN A 120 13.67 14.10 -8.68
CA ASN A 120 14.46 14.96 -7.76
C ASN A 120 15.05 14.29 -6.50
N ASP A 121 15.38 12.99 -6.53
CA ASP A 121 16.00 12.29 -5.38
C ASP A 121 15.22 12.50 -4.07
N ALA A 122 13.90 12.50 -4.16
CA ALA A 122 13.02 12.76 -3.03
C ALA A 122 12.68 11.46 -2.30
N PHE A 123 12.77 11.51 -0.98
CA PHE A 123 12.50 10.35 -0.13
C PHE A 123 11.23 10.55 0.66
N ILE A 124 10.46 9.47 0.75
CA ILE A 124 9.26 9.39 1.54
C ILE A 124 9.49 8.32 2.61
N CYS A 125 9.37 8.74 3.87
CA CYS A 125 9.63 7.91 5.02
C CYS A 125 8.40 7.90 5.93
N TYR A 126 8.06 6.71 6.42
CA TYR A 126 6.97 6.49 7.34
C TYR A 126 7.50 5.99 8.66
N LYS A 127 7.13 6.64 9.76
CA LYS A 127 7.65 6.31 11.08
C LYS A 127 6.58 6.48 12.15
N THR A 128 6.66 5.65 13.17
CA THR A 128 5.93 5.88 14.42
C THR A 128 6.79 6.74 15.35
N VAL A 129 6.25 7.85 15.83
CA VAL A 129 6.93 8.77 16.76
C VAL A 129 6.10 8.97 18.02
N ASP A 130 6.78 9.22 19.13
CA ASP A 130 6.13 9.64 20.36
C ASP A 130 5.56 11.07 20.16
N PRO A 131 4.35 11.41 20.64
CA PRO A 131 3.82 12.77 20.53
C PRO A 131 4.76 13.83 21.13
N SER A 132 5.59 13.46 22.11
CA SER A 132 6.58 14.35 22.72
C SER A 132 7.73 14.74 21.77
N ASP A 133 7.99 13.94 20.72
CA ASP A 133 9.00 14.18 19.69
C ASP A 133 8.48 15.06 18.55
N LEU A 134 7.17 15.33 18.49
CA LEU A 134 6.59 16.20 17.47
C LEU A 134 6.97 17.67 17.73
N PRO A 135 6.98 18.54 16.69
CA PRO A 135 7.07 19.99 16.87
C PRO A 135 6.00 20.49 17.85
N ALA A 136 6.32 21.53 18.62
CA ALA A 136 5.47 22.06 19.69
C ALA A 136 4.02 22.33 19.25
N ALA A 137 3.80 22.73 18.00
CA ALA A 137 2.48 22.97 17.41
C ALA A 137 1.56 21.74 17.41
N TYR A 138 2.11 20.52 17.47
CA TYR A 138 1.36 19.27 17.37
C TYR A 138 1.22 18.52 18.71
N LYS A 139 2.03 18.86 19.72
CA LYS A 139 2.13 18.07 20.97
C LYS A 139 0.82 17.98 21.76
N SER A 140 -0.03 19.00 21.72
CA SER A 140 -1.28 19.05 22.50
C SER A 140 -2.48 18.43 21.79
N ILE A 141 -2.38 18.19 20.47
CA ILE A 141 -3.50 17.74 19.63
C ILE A 141 -3.61 16.21 19.68
N TYR A 142 -2.48 15.51 19.73
CA TYR A 142 -2.43 14.05 19.67
C TYR A 142 -2.27 13.44 21.06
N GLN A 143 -3.14 12.47 21.38
CA GLN A 143 -3.25 11.89 22.73
C GLN A 143 -2.95 10.40 22.77
N GLY A 144 -2.78 9.75 21.61
CA GLY A 144 -2.42 8.35 21.54
C GLY A 144 -0.98 8.09 22.02
N PRO A 145 -0.65 6.83 22.33
CA PRO A 145 0.69 6.48 22.79
C PRO A 145 1.77 6.81 21.75
N CYS A 146 1.47 6.65 20.47
CA CYS A 146 2.32 7.10 19.37
C CYS A 146 1.47 7.59 18.19
N VAL A 147 2.08 8.37 17.30
CA VAL A 147 1.50 8.79 16.03
C VAL A 147 2.28 8.20 14.85
N LEU A 148 1.57 7.87 13.78
CA LEU A 148 2.18 7.54 12.49
C LEU A 148 2.39 8.83 11.70
N VAL A 149 3.63 9.12 11.36
CA VAL A 149 4.04 10.27 10.57
C VAL A 149 4.59 9.85 9.22
N ARG A 150 4.40 10.74 8.25
CA ARG A 150 5.05 10.76 6.95
C ARG A 150 6.03 11.91 6.90
N SER A 151 7.25 11.66 6.46
CA SER A 151 8.24 12.68 6.08
C SER A 151 8.49 12.58 4.60
N GLY A 152 8.36 13.68 3.87
CA GLY A 152 8.60 13.73 2.44
C GLY A 152 8.03 15.00 1.80
N PRO A 153 8.15 15.15 0.48
CA PRO A 153 7.61 16.30 -0.23
C PRO A 153 6.10 16.47 0.04
N PRO A 154 5.60 17.71 0.18
CA PRO A 154 4.18 17.96 0.33
C PRO A 154 3.40 17.60 -0.94
N TYR A 155 2.08 17.51 -0.81
CA TYR A 155 1.18 17.39 -1.96
C TYR A 155 0.69 18.76 -2.42
N LYS A 156 0.60 18.93 -3.74
CA LYS A 156 -0.08 20.06 -4.36
C LYS A 156 -1.60 19.90 -4.24
N PRO A 157 -2.39 20.97 -4.45
CA PRO A 157 -3.86 20.89 -4.44
C PRO A 157 -4.45 19.91 -5.47
N ASP A 158 -3.71 19.60 -6.54
CA ASP A 158 -4.08 18.62 -7.57
C ASP A 158 -3.81 17.15 -7.16
N GLY A 159 -3.24 16.92 -5.97
CA GLY A 159 -2.91 15.59 -5.47
C GLY A 159 -1.58 15.02 -5.98
N THR A 160 -0.79 15.80 -6.73
CA THR A 160 0.57 15.41 -7.14
C THR A 160 1.61 15.80 -6.07
N LEU A 161 2.75 15.10 -6.04
CA LEU A 161 3.86 15.43 -5.14
C LEU A 161 4.56 16.72 -5.61
N ASP A 162 4.77 17.66 -4.69
CA ASP A 162 5.58 18.85 -4.93
C ASP A 162 7.05 18.56 -4.63
N LEU A 163 7.72 18.00 -5.63
CA LEU A 163 9.13 17.60 -5.57
C LEU A 163 10.10 18.80 -5.58
N THR A 164 9.58 20.02 -5.62
CA THR A 164 10.39 21.25 -5.52
C THR A 164 10.31 21.89 -4.14
N ALA A 165 9.29 21.52 -3.36
CA ALA A 165 9.12 22.01 -2.00
C ALA A 165 10.00 21.24 -1.00
N ALA A 166 10.41 21.93 0.06
CA ALA A 166 11.10 21.29 1.17
C ALA A 166 10.23 20.16 1.76
N PRO A 167 10.81 19.01 2.14
CA PRO A 167 10.05 17.96 2.80
C PRO A 167 9.36 18.46 4.06
N ILE A 168 8.19 17.91 4.35
CA ILE A 168 7.42 18.24 5.54
C ILE A 168 7.13 16.97 6.33
N MET A 169 6.91 17.14 7.63
CA MET A 169 6.35 16.10 8.47
C MET A 169 4.82 16.24 8.50
N GLN A 170 4.11 15.18 8.16
CA GLN A 170 2.66 15.10 8.18
C GLN A 170 2.22 13.97 9.11
N VAL A 171 1.36 14.29 10.08
CA VAL A 171 0.74 13.27 10.94
C VAL A 171 -0.42 12.61 10.17
N LEU A 172 -0.37 11.29 10.05
CA LEU A 172 -1.39 10.51 9.33
C LEU A 172 -2.42 9.90 10.27
N MET A 173 -1.97 9.46 11.44
CA MET A 173 -2.82 8.73 12.38
C MET A 173 -2.31 8.88 13.82
N ASP A 174 -3.27 9.01 14.75
CA ASP A 174 -3.05 8.96 16.18
C ASP A 174 -3.45 7.60 16.75
N GLY A 175 -2.95 7.24 17.93
CA GLY A 175 -3.33 6.00 18.61
C GLY A 175 -2.63 4.75 18.09
N VAL A 176 -1.41 4.90 17.55
CA VAL A 176 -0.60 3.78 17.00
C VAL A 176 0.18 3.12 18.13
N ALA A 177 0.35 1.79 18.10
CA ALA A 177 1.18 1.10 19.09
C ALA A 177 2.64 1.56 19.00
N LYS A 178 3.42 1.40 20.08
CA LYS A 178 4.84 1.83 20.14
C LYS A 178 5.74 1.14 19.11
N THR A 179 5.46 -0.13 18.80
CA THR A 179 6.06 -0.90 17.69
C THR A 179 5.10 -0.98 16.49
N GLY A 180 4.21 0.00 16.37
CA GLY A 180 3.01 -0.10 15.56
C GLY A 180 3.23 0.10 14.07
N PHE A 181 4.44 0.35 13.61
CA PHE A 181 4.75 0.35 12.19
C PHE A 181 5.90 -0.61 11.95
N ALA A 182 5.65 -1.64 11.14
CA ALA A 182 6.66 -2.54 10.67
C ALA A 182 6.49 -2.69 9.17
N ALA A 183 7.57 -2.57 8.43
CA ALA A 183 7.55 -3.13 7.09
C ALA A 183 8.73 -4.05 6.87
N THR A 184 8.41 -5.13 6.20
CA THR A 184 9.34 -6.18 5.85
C THR A 184 9.40 -6.19 4.33
N LYS A 185 10.62 -6.24 3.79
CA LYS A 185 10.82 -6.61 2.39
C LYS A 185 10.11 -7.93 2.11
N CYS A 186 9.47 -8.05 0.95
CA CYS A 186 8.91 -9.32 0.54
C CYS A 186 10.05 -10.34 0.38
N PRO A 187 10.03 -11.49 1.11
CA PRO A 187 11.09 -12.50 1.01
C PRO A 187 11.26 -13.04 -0.42
N SER A 188 10.20 -12.97 -1.22
CA SER A 188 10.16 -13.44 -2.60
C SER A 188 10.72 -12.44 -3.62
N THR A 189 10.91 -11.17 -3.27
CA THR A 189 11.55 -10.20 -4.16
C THR A 189 13.04 -10.14 -3.86
N LYS A 190 13.86 -10.69 -4.75
CA LYS A 190 15.32 -10.53 -4.70
C LYS A 190 15.62 -9.03 -4.70
N ALA A 191 16.38 -8.59 -3.71
CA ALA A 191 16.78 -7.22 -3.63
C ALA A 191 17.93 -6.94 -4.60
N PHE A 192 17.91 -5.78 -5.24
CA PHE A 192 18.99 -5.33 -6.10
C PHE A 192 19.99 -4.54 -5.24
N GLU A 193 21.28 -4.78 -5.45
CA GLU A 193 22.37 -4.15 -4.71
C GLU A 193 22.85 -2.88 -5.43
N VAL A 194 22.43 -1.69 -4.97
CA VAL A 194 22.92 -0.44 -5.57
C VAL A 194 24.27 -0.08 -4.95
N SER A 195 25.33 -0.10 -5.76
CA SER A 195 26.60 0.56 -5.42
C SER A 195 26.44 2.06 -5.64
N TYR A 196 26.21 2.80 -4.55
CA TYR A 196 26.03 4.26 -4.62
C TYR A 196 27.38 4.96 -4.71
N GLY A 197 27.69 5.50 -5.90
CA GLY A 197 28.86 6.37 -6.10
C GLY A 197 28.61 7.86 -5.81
N GLN A 198 27.35 8.33 -5.75
CA GLN A 198 27.07 9.78 -5.81
C GLN A 198 25.83 10.29 -5.04
N LEU A 199 25.31 9.58 -4.03
CA LEU A 199 24.46 10.23 -3.02
C LEU A 199 25.38 10.77 -1.92
N THR A 200 25.78 12.02 -2.09
CA THR A 200 26.91 12.67 -1.42
C THR A 200 26.72 12.78 0.10
N SER A 201 27.37 11.90 0.85
CA SER A 201 28.11 12.33 2.03
C SER A 201 29.60 12.08 1.74
N ALA A 202 30.39 13.14 1.74
CA ALA A 202 31.83 13.04 1.56
C ALA A 202 32.44 12.31 2.77
N GLY A 203 32.52 10.98 2.72
CA GLY A 203 33.18 10.18 3.76
C GLY A 203 32.56 8.82 4.09
N SER A 204 31.37 8.46 3.58
CA SER A 204 30.80 7.14 3.86
C SER A 204 31.40 6.08 2.93
N SER A 205 32.19 5.16 3.49
CA SER A 205 32.59 3.91 2.85
C SER A 205 31.35 3.20 2.30
N GLY A 206 31.33 2.89 1.01
CA GLY A 206 30.15 2.40 0.28
C GLY A 206 29.47 1.22 0.97
N THR A 207 28.35 1.48 1.64
CA THR A 207 27.45 0.45 2.10
C THR A 207 26.48 0.14 0.97
N THR A 208 26.50 -1.10 0.48
CA THR A 208 25.51 -1.59 -0.46
C THR A 208 24.16 -1.64 0.22
N GLU A 209 23.18 -0.89 -0.28
CA GLU A 209 21.80 -1.06 0.17
C GLU A 209 21.04 -1.99 -0.76
N SER A 210 20.32 -2.89 -0.11
CA SER A 210 19.39 -3.82 -0.74
C SER A 210 18.08 -3.05 -1.03
N LEU A 211 17.73 -2.89 -2.31
CA LEU A 211 16.48 -2.27 -2.76
C LEU A 211 15.46 -3.33 -3.19
N THR A 212 14.19 -3.20 -2.81
CA THR A 212 13.11 -4.10 -3.27
C THR A 212 11.99 -3.34 -3.95
N ARG A 213 11.24 -4.02 -4.83
CA ARG A 213 10.04 -3.46 -5.47
C ARG A 213 8.78 -3.70 -4.67
N ASP A 214 8.78 -4.74 -3.84
CA ASP A 214 7.65 -5.09 -2.99
C ASP A 214 8.03 -4.90 -1.53
N ALA A 215 7.06 -4.39 -0.76
CA ALA A 215 7.14 -4.30 0.69
C ALA A 215 5.81 -4.73 1.31
N ASN A 216 5.89 -5.49 2.38
CA ASN A 216 4.75 -5.79 3.24
C ASN A 216 4.74 -4.77 4.38
N VAL A 217 3.67 -4.00 4.48
CA VAL A 217 3.49 -2.98 5.51
C VAL A 217 2.45 -3.46 6.51
N ALA A 218 2.77 -3.32 7.79
CA ALA A 218 1.87 -3.59 8.89
C ALA A 218 1.74 -2.37 9.80
N ILE A 219 0.49 -2.02 10.12
CA ILE A 219 0.16 -0.95 11.07
C ILE A 219 -0.60 -1.57 12.24
N ASN A 220 -0.03 -1.53 13.44
CA ASN A 220 -0.65 -1.99 14.68
C ASN A 220 -1.18 -0.79 15.47
N LEU A 221 -2.49 -0.76 15.71
CA LEU A 221 -3.13 0.24 16.57
C LEU A 221 -2.94 -0.12 18.05
N ALA A 222 -3.01 0.89 18.92
CA ALA A 222 -3.00 0.70 20.37
C ALA A 222 -4.20 -0.13 20.87
N SER A 223 -5.28 -0.20 20.10
CA SER A 223 -6.43 -1.07 20.37
C SER A 223 -6.16 -2.57 20.14
N GLY A 224 -4.98 -2.93 19.62
CA GLY A 224 -4.65 -4.31 19.23
C GLY A 224 -5.08 -4.69 17.81
N VAL A 225 -5.77 -3.80 17.10
CA VAL A 225 -6.13 -4.02 15.68
C VAL A 225 -4.88 -3.89 14.81
N ARG A 226 -4.68 -4.86 13.91
CA ARG A 226 -3.58 -4.88 12.93
C ARG A 226 -4.10 -4.74 11.52
N TYR A 227 -3.57 -3.79 10.78
CA TYR A 227 -3.72 -3.66 9.34
C TYR A 227 -2.47 -4.19 8.67
N SER A 228 -2.61 -4.94 7.59
CA SER A 228 -1.48 -5.45 6.81
C SER A 228 -1.82 -5.43 5.33
N PHE A 229 -0.89 -4.94 4.53
CA PHE A 229 -1.07 -4.82 3.09
C PHE A 229 0.29 -4.86 2.39
N SER A 230 0.28 -5.31 1.15
CA SER A 230 1.46 -5.29 0.28
C SER A 230 1.41 -4.07 -0.62
N VAL A 231 2.56 -3.44 -0.81
CA VAL A 231 2.75 -2.37 -1.79
C VAL A 231 3.80 -2.79 -2.80
N ARG A 232 3.62 -2.32 -4.04
CA ARG A 232 4.52 -2.56 -5.16
C ARG A 232 4.86 -1.24 -5.82
N ALA A 233 6.15 -1.00 -6.06
CA ALA A 233 6.64 0.11 -6.84
C ALA A 233 6.18 -0.02 -8.30
N ALA A 234 5.50 1.00 -8.85
CA ALA A 234 4.86 0.88 -10.18
C ALA A 234 5.89 0.75 -11.31
N SER A 235 7.07 1.36 -11.16
CA SER A 235 8.06 1.23 -12.21
C SER A 235 8.75 -0.13 -12.13
N ASN A 236 8.64 -0.89 -13.21
CA ASN A 236 9.80 -1.64 -13.67
C ASN A 236 10.94 -0.61 -13.78
N PRO A 237 12.10 -0.79 -13.11
CA PRO A 237 13.20 0.18 -13.16
C PRO A 237 13.65 0.55 -14.57
N ALA A 238 13.24 -0.25 -15.55
CA ALA A 238 13.14 0.07 -16.96
C ALA A 238 12.64 1.51 -17.22
N TYR A 239 11.43 1.93 -16.80
CA TYR A 239 10.69 3.02 -17.45
C TYR A 239 11.27 4.45 -17.42
N ASP A 240 12.22 4.78 -16.55
CA ASP A 240 12.76 6.14 -16.41
C ASP A 240 14.08 6.37 -17.20
N GLY A 241 14.79 5.30 -17.57
CA GLY A 241 15.99 5.42 -18.40
C GLY A 241 17.22 6.06 -17.74
N LYS A 242 17.21 6.45 -16.45
CA LYS A 242 18.39 7.08 -15.81
C LYS A 242 19.13 6.23 -14.79
N ASP A 243 18.51 5.23 -14.15
CA ASP A 243 19.24 4.33 -13.24
C ASP A 243 18.92 2.85 -13.49
N LEU A 244 19.70 2.25 -14.38
CA LEU A 244 19.82 0.80 -14.55
C LEU A 244 21.30 0.48 -14.59
N TYR A 245 21.76 -0.36 -13.68
CA TYR A 245 23.14 -0.79 -13.50
C TYR A 245 23.90 -0.99 -14.81
N ALA A 246 24.83 -0.08 -15.11
CA ALA A 246 25.86 -0.36 -16.08
C ALA A 246 26.85 -1.37 -15.46
N ARG A 247 26.65 -2.68 -15.67
CA ARG A 247 27.77 -3.62 -15.54
C ARG A 247 28.67 -3.38 -16.75
N SER A 248 29.62 -2.46 -16.61
CA SER A 248 30.76 -2.35 -17.51
C SER A 248 31.61 -3.61 -17.36
N VAL A 249 31.27 -4.67 -18.09
CA VAL A 249 32.24 -5.73 -18.38
C VAL A 249 33.15 -5.14 -19.46
N ALA A 250 34.43 -4.98 -19.12
CA ALA A 250 35.41 -4.34 -19.98
C ALA A 250 35.44 -4.99 -21.38
N GLY A 251 35.05 -4.23 -22.41
CA GLY A 251 35.26 -4.57 -23.82
C GLY A 251 34.04 -5.10 -24.57
N VAL A 252 33.30 -4.18 -25.21
CA VAL A 252 32.54 -4.38 -26.47
C VAL A 252 31.38 -5.40 -26.49
N THR A 253 30.73 -5.69 -25.37
CA THR A 253 29.56 -6.59 -25.35
C THR A 253 28.33 -5.84 -24.86
N PRO A 254 27.16 -5.94 -25.54
CA PRO A 254 25.97 -5.21 -25.17
C PRO A 254 25.43 -5.63 -23.81
N VAL A 255 24.63 -4.72 -23.25
CA VAL A 255 24.20 -4.76 -21.87
C VAL A 255 22.88 -5.51 -21.77
N GLY A 256 22.94 -6.81 -21.47
CA GLY A 256 21.81 -7.56 -20.95
C GLY A 256 21.70 -7.31 -19.44
N TYR A 257 20.58 -6.75 -19.00
CA TYR A 257 20.34 -6.48 -17.58
C TYR A 257 19.70 -7.71 -16.92
N GLY A 258 20.45 -8.39 -16.04
CA GLY A 258 19.89 -9.39 -15.15
C GLY A 258 20.89 -10.11 -14.25
N SER A 259 20.40 -10.77 -13.18
CA SER A 259 21.26 -11.60 -12.30
C SER A 259 21.77 -12.84 -13.05
N GLU A 260 22.87 -13.47 -12.61
CA GLU A 260 23.34 -14.73 -13.23
C GLU A 260 22.31 -15.88 -13.14
N ASP A 261 21.24 -15.74 -12.34
CA ASP A 261 20.13 -16.70 -12.24
C ASP A 261 18.86 -16.28 -12.98
N GLU A 262 18.80 -15.09 -13.59
CA GLU A 262 17.60 -14.67 -14.31
C GLU A 262 17.47 -15.42 -15.63
N VAL A 263 16.24 -15.89 -15.92
CA VAL A 263 15.91 -16.62 -17.15
C VAL A 263 15.85 -15.70 -18.37
N SER A 264 15.85 -14.38 -18.16
CA SER A 264 15.72 -13.37 -19.19
C SER A 264 16.78 -12.27 -19.07
N TYR A 265 17.21 -11.73 -20.21
CA TYR A 265 17.92 -10.47 -20.33
C TYR A 265 16.99 -9.40 -20.84
N HIS A 266 17.08 -8.23 -20.23
CA HIS A 266 16.32 -7.06 -20.65
C HIS A 266 17.28 -6.08 -21.33
N PHE A 267 16.84 -5.43 -22.41
CA PHE A 267 17.65 -4.50 -23.21
C PHE A 267 16.90 -3.21 -23.50
N ARG A 268 17.63 -2.10 -23.58
CA ARG A 268 17.10 -0.78 -23.93
C ARG A 268 18.05 -0.09 -24.90
N PRO A 269 17.69 -0.03 -26.18
CA PRO A 269 18.49 0.68 -27.15
C PRO A 269 18.63 2.17 -26.82
N LYS A 270 19.82 2.72 -27.04
CA LYS A 270 20.18 4.12 -26.86
C LYS A 270 19.67 4.96 -28.03
N MET A 271 18.51 5.57 -27.84
CA MET A 271 17.83 6.41 -28.85
C MET A 271 18.63 7.64 -29.30
N ASP A 272 19.65 8.04 -28.55
CA ASP A 272 20.56 9.15 -28.87
C ASP A 272 21.76 8.74 -29.75
N SER A 273 21.92 7.45 -30.00
CA SER A 273 22.94 6.93 -30.93
C SER A 273 22.37 6.78 -32.34
N ALA A 274 23.17 7.08 -33.37
CA ALA A 274 22.74 6.92 -34.76
C ALA A 274 22.52 5.44 -35.14
N ALA A 275 23.27 4.52 -34.52
CA ALA A 275 23.15 3.09 -34.71
C ALA A 275 23.69 2.33 -33.49
N GLU A 276 23.00 1.28 -33.07
CA GLU A 276 23.43 0.36 -32.01
C GLU A 276 23.29 -1.11 -32.46
N SER A 277 24.17 -1.98 -31.98
CA SER A 277 24.08 -3.42 -32.19
C SER A 277 24.07 -4.12 -30.83
N ILE A 278 23.03 -4.90 -30.58
CA ILE A 278 22.78 -5.57 -29.31
C ILE A 278 22.67 -7.08 -29.56
N PRO A 279 23.80 -7.82 -29.51
CA PRO A 279 23.71 -9.27 -29.47
C PRO A 279 22.99 -9.76 -28.20
N GLY A 280 21.82 -10.37 -28.40
CA GLY A 280 21.11 -11.10 -27.35
C GLY A 280 21.79 -12.44 -27.06
N SER A 281 21.38 -13.10 -25.97
CA SER A 281 21.93 -14.37 -25.54
C SER A 281 21.12 -15.56 -26.03
N ASN A 282 21.79 -16.66 -26.39
CA ASN A 282 21.12 -17.91 -26.76
C ASN A 282 20.60 -18.72 -25.55
N SER A 283 20.99 -18.36 -24.33
CA SER A 283 20.68 -19.14 -23.12
C SER A 283 19.57 -18.55 -22.26
N ARG A 284 19.01 -17.40 -22.67
CA ARG A 284 18.02 -16.62 -21.90
C ARG A 284 17.08 -15.89 -22.84
N GLU A 285 15.89 -15.59 -22.32
CA GLU A 285 14.90 -14.79 -23.05
C GLU A 285 15.37 -13.34 -23.17
N ASN A 286 15.50 -12.77 -24.37
CA ASN A 286 15.92 -11.39 -24.57
C ASN A 286 14.72 -10.48 -24.86
N ILE A 287 14.48 -9.53 -23.95
CA ILE A 287 13.33 -8.64 -23.97
C ILE A 287 13.82 -7.20 -24.19
N PHE A 288 13.41 -6.58 -25.29
CA PHE A 288 13.85 -5.23 -25.67
C PHE A 288 12.73 -4.21 -25.45
N TYR A 289 13.06 -3.08 -24.82
CA TYR A 289 12.08 -2.03 -24.51
C TYR A 289 12.32 -0.78 -25.34
N PHE A 290 11.24 -0.26 -25.92
CA PHE A 290 11.22 0.94 -26.75
C PHE A 290 10.38 2.03 -26.08
N GLN A 291 10.78 3.29 -26.26
CA GLN A 291 10.19 4.43 -25.54
C GLN A 291 8.91 4.98 -26.18
N HIS A 292 8.62 4.57 -27.41
CA HIS A 292 7.55 5.13 -28.23
C HIS A 292 6.57 4.03 -28.65
N ASP A 293 5.46 4.44 -29.23
CA ASP A 293 4.46 3.53 -29.76
C ASP A 293 5.03 2.79 -30.98
N LEU A 294 4.55 1.56 -31.21
CA LEU A 294 5.03 0.72 -32.31
C LEU A 294 4.98 1.42 -33.66
N GLU A 295 3.95 2.22 -33.92
CA GLU A 295 3.74 2.92 -35.20
C GLU A 295 4.83 3.96 -35.52
N GLU A 296 5.59 4.38 -34.51
CA GLU A 296 6.72 5.27 -34.69
C GLU A 296 8.00 4.54 -35.14
N TYR A 297 7.99 3.20 -35.16
CA TYR A 297 9.13 2.37 -35.52
C TYR A 297 8.91 1.60 -36.81
N THR A 298 9.98 1.48 -37.59
CA THR A 298 10.06 0.52 -38.70
C THR A 298 10.77 -0.74 -38.20
N LEU A 299 10.05 -1.87 -38.24
CA LEU A 299 10.58 -3.19 -37.89
C LEU A 299 10.91 -3.96 -39.16
N ARG A 300 12.12 -4.54 -39.24
CA ARG A 300 12.51 -5.46 -40.32
C ARG A 300 13.51 -6.50 -39.82
N GLU A 301 13.68 -7.59 -40.56
CA GLU A 301 14.78 -8.52 -40.35
C GLU A 301 16.12 -7.85 -40.72
N THR A 302 17.19 -8.14 -39.98
CA THR A 302 18.50 -7.50 -40.20
C THR A 302 19.05 -7.70 -41.61
N SER A 303 18.87 -8.90 -42.17
CA SER A 303 19.41 -9.31 -43.46
C SER A 303 18.35 -9.45 -44.56
N GLY A 304 17.13 -8.98 -44.32
CA GLY A 304 15.99 -9.22 -45.22
C GLY A 304 14.96 -8.08 -45.27
N SER A 305 13.96 -8.26 -46.13
CA SER A 305 12.76 -7.41 -46.17
C SER A 305 11.61 -7.96 -45.31
N GLY A 306 11.86 -9.04 -44.57
CA GLY A 306 10.88 -9.70 -43.72
C GLY A 306 10.58 -8.96 -42.42
N SER A 307 9.51 -9.37 -41.74
CA SER A 307 9.24 -8.95 -40.36
C SER A 307 10.31 -9.49 -39.41
N CYS A 308 10.50 -8.82 -38.27
CA CYS A 308 11.39 -9.29 -37.22
C CYS A 308 11.13 -10.77 -36.86
N THR A 309 12.21 -11.53 -36.72
CA THR A 309 12.21 -12.94 -36.30
C THR A 309 12.85 -13.08 -34.93
N TYR A 310 12.73 -14.26 -34.32
CA TYR A 310 13.48 -14.58 -33.12
C TYR A 310 14.99 -14.43 -33.34
N ALA A 311 15.49 -14.85 -34.51
CA ALA A 311 16.92 -14.83 -34.79
C ALA A 311 17.48 -13.41 -34.91
N SER A 312 16.75 -12.52 -35.59
CA SER A 312 17.19 -11.14 -35.77
C SER A 312 16.03 -10.16 -35.94
N CYS A 313 16.21 -8.97 -35.39
CA CYS A 313 15.28 -7.88 -35.55
C CYS A 313 16.04 -6.56 -35.63
N TYR A 314 15.67 -5.75 -36.60
CA TYR A 314 16.16 -4.41 -36.80
C TYR A 314 15.01 -3.43 -36.59
N VAL A 315 15.25 -2.41 -35.76
CA VAL A 315 14.28 -1.37 -35.44
C VAL A 315 14.87 -0.01 -35.79
N GLU A 316 14.11 0.82 -36.49
CA GLU A 316 14.54 2.17 -36.89
C GLU A 316 13.45 3.21 -36.64
N ARG A 317 13.86 4.40 -36.19
CA ARG A 317 13.00 5.58 -36.00
C ARG A 317 13.84 6.85 -36.09
N GLY A 318 13.47 7.76 -36.99
CA GLY A 318 13.99 9.14 -36.98
C GLY A 318 15.51 9.28 -36.99
N GLY A 319 16.23 8.39 -37.66
CA GLY A 319 17.70 8.40 -37.72
C GLY A 319 18.41 7.62 -36.60
N PHE A 320 17.66 7.04 -35.66
CA PHE A 320 18.11 6.00 -34.75
C PHE A 320 17.85 4.62 -35.37
N SER A 321 18.82 3.72 -35.27
CA SER A 321 18.65 2.32 -35.61
C SER A 321 19.26 1.38 -34.57
N VAL A 322 18.64 0.22 -34.38
CA VAL A 322 19.20 -0.85 -33.56
C VAL A 322 19.05 -2.20 -34.25
N GLU A 323 20.16 -2.92 -34.28
CA GLU A 323 20.22 -4.31 -34.69
C GLU A 323 20.24 -5.21 -33.45
N MET A 324 19.34 -6.19 -33.40
CA MET A 324 19.15 -7.08 -32.26
C MET A 324 19.18 -8.53 -32.74
N THR A 325 19.79 -9.42 -31.95
CA THR A 325 19.76 -10.86 -32.19
C THR A 325 19.11 -11.60 -31.02
N ASN A 326 18.54 -12.78 -31.29
CA ASN A 326 17.88 -13.64 -30.30
C ASN A 326 16.70 -12.95 -29.58
N VAL A 327 15.82 -12.28 -30.30
CA VAL A 327 14.74 -11.46 -29.75
C VAL A 327 13.52 -12.30 -29.37
N ASP A 328 13.28 -12.45 -28.07
CA ASP A 328 12.09 -13.13 -27.54
C ASP A 328 10.87 -12.22 -27.48
N ALA A 329 11.07 -10.95 -27.09
CA ALA A 329 10.00 -9.97 -27.01
C ALA A 329 10.48 -8.55 -27.26
N LEU A 330 9.62 -7.77 -27.90
CA LEU A 330 9.74 -6.32 -28.11
C LEU A 330 8.59 -5.65 -27.36
N ILE A 331 8.92 -4.78 -26.41
CA ILE A 331 7.95 -4.04 -25.59
C ILE A 331 7.98 -2.58 -26.01
N PHE A 332 6.93 -2.12 -26.66
CA PHE A 332 6.69 -0.73 -27.01
C PHE A 332 5.84 -0.05 -25.93
N ALA A 333 5.67 1.27 -26.04
CA ALA A 333 4.85 2.02 -25.07
C ALA A 333 3.36 1.60 -25.13
N ASP A 334 2.87 1.20 -26.30
CA ASP A 334 1.47 0.82 -26.53
C ASP A 334 1.23 -0.70 -26.53
N ARG A 335 2.23 -1.54 -26.85
CA ARG A 335 2.04 -3.00 -26.96
C ARG A 335 3.31 -3.85 -26.86
N GLU A 336 3.09 -5.15 -26.66
CA GLU A 336 4.12 -6.20 -26.76
C GLU A 336 4.00 -6.93 -28.12
N ILE A 337 5.15 -7.17 -28.76
CA ILE A 337 5.29 -8.06 -29.91
C ILE A 337 6.22 -9.20 -29.54
N ARG A 338 5.81 -10.43 -29.89
CA ARG A 338 6.69 -11.60 -29.91
C ARG A 338 7.01 -11.92 -31.37
N PRO A 339 8.27 -11.77 -31.80
CA PRO A 339 8.68 -12.11 -33.15
C PRO A 339 8.29 -13.55 -33.50
N SER A 340 7.98 -13.81 -34.77
CA SER A 340 7.73 -15.18 -35.22
C SER A 340 9.00 -16.01 -35.08
N THR A 341 8.83 -17.26 -34.63
CA THR A 341 9.87 -18.30 -34.64
C THR A 341 10.33 -18.60 -36.05
#